data_AF-A0A4Z0E6I0-F1
#
_entry.id   AF-A0A4Z0E6I0-F1
#
_cell.length_a   1.000
_cell.length_b   1.000
_cell.length_c   1.000
_cell.angle_alpha   90.00
_cell.angle_beta   90.00
_cell.angle_gamma   90.00
#
_symmetry.space_group_name_H-M   'P 1'
#
loop_
_entity.id
_entity.type
_entity.pdbx_description
1 polymer ?
#
loop_
_entity_poly.entity_id
_entity_poly.type
_entity_poly.pdbx_seq_one_letter_code
_entity_poly.pdbx_strand_id
1 'polypeptide(L)'
;MTTCRCTARPRSMPGTAWTWPSRPCRAGWVRRPPPSRRWSTCSARTCWRARMSSAATTPPSRDWRRVWAGRRPDGSGSSVRDERPHGGVRPPAAVFLASPDCRGERPLAHLAGFQGVLHADGYAGFQRLYEGGRTGGALIEAACWAHTRRKFFDVHAKTGSAIAGEALERIGALYAVEREIAGQPPDERPRRRQDRSRPLADVLRARAETILPQLSGPSDLAKAFRYMLSRWRALTRVFDDGRIGLDNNPAERAAAFSTLIETAKLNGRDAEVSLRDVLTRIADHPARRLGDSIRGAGRSSIPPR
;
A
#
# COMPACT_ATOMS: atom_id res chain seq x y z
N MET A 1 -6.86 1.30 -53.42
CA MET A 1 -5.38 1.39 -53.51
C MET A 1 -4.97 2.82 -53.21
N THR A 2 -4.13 3.03 -52.20
CA THR A 2 -2.95 3.94 -52.17
C THR A 2 -2.41 3.93 -50.74
N THR A 3 -1.19 3.43 -50.59
CA THR A 3 -0.39 3.35 -49.38
C THR A 3 0.17 4.73 -49.00
N CYS A 4 0.28 5.01 -47.70
CA CYS A 4 1.13 6.10 -47.21
C CYS A 4 2.10 5.54 -46.16
N ARG A 5 3.38 5.50 -46.55
CA ARG A 5 4.52 5.02 -45.77
C ARG A 5 5.24 6.26 -45.23
N CYS A 6 5.34 6.42 -43.91
CA CYS A 6 6.21 7.43 -43.29
C CYS A 6 7.35 6.71 -42.55
N THR A 7 8.55 6.85 -43.10
CA THR A 7 9.82 6.46 -42.51
C THR A 7 10.30 7.57 -41.55
N ALA A 8 10.69 7.21 -40.33
CA ALA A 8 11.43 8.11 -39.45
C ALA A 8 12.77 7.45 -39.07
N ARG A 9 13.87 8.01 -39.59
CA ARG A 9 15.26 7.70 -39.21
C ARG A 9 15.56 8.21 -37.79
N PRO A 10 16.39 7.52 -37.00
CA PRO A 10 16.85 8.05 -35.72
C PRO A 10 17.99 9.05 -35.96
N ARG A 11 17.94 10.22 -35.31
CA ARG A 11 19.10 11.09 -35.13
C ARG A 11 19.44 11.15 -33.63
N SER A 12 20.67 10.76 -33.33
CA SER A 12 21.36 10.91 -32.05
C SER A 12 21.86 12.34 -31.85
N MET A 13 21.93 12.80 -30.57
CA MET A 13 22.94 13.67 -29.92
C MET A 13 22.35 14.38 -28.65
N PRO A 14 23.16 14.86 -27.68
CA PRO A 14 23.01 14.56 -26.25
C PRO A 14 22.69 15.76 -25.32
N GLY A 15 22.30 15.45 -24.08
CA GLY A 15 22.57 16.22 -22.85
C GLY A 15 21.93 17.61 -22.68
N THR A 16 20.93 17.72 -21.79
CA THR A 16 20.83 18.83 -20.81
C THR A 16 19.70 18.58 -19.80
N ALA A 17 20.02 18.79 -18.52
CA ALA A 17 19.11 18.70 -17.38
C ALA A 17 18.09 19.84 -17.35
N TRP A 18 16.89 19.55 -16.85
CA TRP A 18 15.91 20.58 -16.50
C TRP A 18 15.41 20.37 -15.06
N THR A 19 15.81 21.28 -14.18
CA THR A 19 15.26 21.48 -12.83
C THR A 19 13.94 22.23 -12.90
N TRP A 20 12.95 21.84 -12.09
CA TRP A 20 11.70 22.59 -11.92
C TRP A 20 11.82 23.61 -10.78
N PRO A 21 11.45 24.89 -10.97
CA PRO A 21 11.43 25.88 -9.91
C PRO A 21 10.17 25.73 -9.04
N SER A 22 10.39 25.70 -7.74
CA SER A 22 9.38 25.74 -6.69
C SER A 22 8.99 27.18 -6.36
N ARG A 23 7.69 27.52 -6.41
CA ARG A 23 7.05 28.51 -5.52
C ARG A 23 5.50 28.46 -5.61
N PRO A 24 4.77 28.80 -4.52
CA PRO A 24 3.36 28.47 -4.33
C PRO A 24 2.42 29.63 -4.70
N CYS A 25 1.26 29.34 -5.29
CA CYS A 25 0.22 30.36 -5.53
C CYS A 25 -0.96 30.20 -4.56
N ARG A 26 -1.23 31.29 -3.84
CA ARG A 26 -2.42 31.56 -3.02
C ARG A 26 -3.70 31.65 -3.85
N ALA A 27 -4.82 31.48 -3.16
CA ALA A 27 -6.19 31.61 -3.63
C ALA A 27 -6.53 32.97 -4.28
N GLY A 28 -7.41 32.95 -5.30
CA GLY A 28 -8.12 34.14 -5.77
C GLY A 28 -8.57 34.10 -7.24
N TRP A 29 -9.90 34.04 -7.41
CA TRP A 29 -10.70 34.55 -8.53
C TRP A 29 -10.82 33.77 -9.86
N VAL A 30 -12.08 33.43 -10.13
CA VAL A 30 -12.66 32.93 -11.38
C VAL A 30 -12.55 33.97 -12.49
N ARG A 31 -11.88 33.63 -13.61
CA ARG A 31 -12.15 34.21 -14.94
C ARG A 31 -11.97 33.13 -16.01
N ARG A 32 -13.01 32.92 -16.84
CA ARG A 32 -13.00 32.07 -18.04
C ARG A 32 -11.99 32.62 -19.08
N PRO A 33 -11.18 31.79 -19.75
CA PRO A 33 -10.38 32.23 -20.90
C PRO A 33 -11.16 32.11 -22.24
N PRO A 34 -10.83 32.93 -23.25
CA PRO A 34 -11.45 32.91 -24.57
C PRO A 34 -10.87 31.80 -25.47
N PRO A 35 -11.58 31.38 -26.54
CA PRO A 35 -11.18 30.26 -27.36
C PRO A 35 -10.20 30.68 -28.46
N SER A 36 -9.29 29.75 -28.77
CA SER A 36 -8.46 29.63 -29.99
C SER A 36 -6.96 29.90 -29.82
N ARG A 37 -6.22 28.80 -29.60
CA ARG A 37 -4.96 28.43 -30.28
C ARG A 37 -4.70 26.96 -29.97
N ARG A 38 -4.65 26.13 -31.01
CA ARG A 38 -4.45 24.67 -30.93
C ARG A 38 -3.07 24.38 -30.37
N TRP A 39 -3.02 23.86 -29.15
CA TRP A 39 -1.86 23.15 -28.64
C TRP A 39 -1.93 21.74 -29.21
N SER A 40 -0.87 21.32 -29.90
CA SER A 40 -0.67 19.92 -30.30
C SER A 40 -0.71 19.06 -29.05
N THR A 41 -1.78 18.28 -28.91
CA THR A 41 -1.97 17.32 -27.83
C THR A 41 -0.92 16.21 -27.98
N CYS A 42 0.25 16.39 -27.36
CA CYS A 42 1.00 15.24 -26.88
C CYS A 42 0.16 14.67 -25.74
N SER A 43 -0.73 13.75 -26.09
CA SER A 43 -1.77 13.30 -25.17
C SER A 43 -1.12 12.66 -23.95
N ALA A 44 -1.52 13.07 -22.75
CA ALA A 44 -1.19 12.37 -21.50
C ALA A 44 -1.50 10.86 -21.59
N ARG A 45 -2.40 10.47 -22.51
CA ARG A 45 -2.73 9.10 -22.91
C ARG A 45 -1.51 8.28 -23.40
N THR A 46 -0.55 8.90 -24.09
CA THR A 46 0.64 8.22 -24.63
C THR A 46 1.71 7.99 -23.55
N CYS A 47 1.93 8.98 -22.67
CA CYS A 47 2.81 8.81 -21.51
C CYS A 47 2.25 7.80 -20.50
N TRP A 48 0.92 7.72 -20.35
CA TRP A 48 0.28 6.76 -19.45
C TRP A 48 0.30 5.32 -20.00
N ARG A 49 0.02 5.13 -21.31
CA ARG A 49 0.10 3.80 -21.96
C ARG A 49 1.51 3.22 -21.93
N ALA A 50 2.53 4.03 -22.21
CA ALA A 50 3.92 3.56 -22.18
C ALA A 50 4.38 3.12 -20.78
N ARG A 51 3.78 3.66 -19.70
CA ARG A 51 4.16 3.36 -18.31
C ARG A 51 3.35 2.19 -17.71
N MET A 52 2.15 1.89 -18.21
CA MET A 52 1.36 0.73 -17.78
C MET A 52 1.58 -0.53 -18.63
N SER A 53 1.94 -0.40 -19.91
CA SER A 53 2.18 -1.54 -20.80
C SER A 53 3.47 -2.31 -20.49
N SER A 54 4.30 -1.84 -19.57
CA SER A 54 5.47 -2.55 -19.07
C SER A 54 5.25 -3.18 -17.69
N ALA A 55 4.00 -3.33 -17.22
CA ALA A 55 3.65 -4.33 -16.19
C ALA A 55 3.75 -5.75 -16.80
N ALA A 56 4.91 -6.04 -17.40
CA ALA A 56 5.27 -7.35 -17.86
C ALA A 56 5.39 -8.24 -16.63
N THR A 57 4.74 -9.38 -16.70
CA THR A 57 4.87 -10.53 -15.81
C THR A 57 6.30 -11.08 -15.92
N THR A 58 7.29 -10.32 -15.45
CA THR A 58 8.68 -10.77 -15.40
C THR A 58 8.84 -11.63 -14.14
N PRO A 59 9.27 -12.90 -14.27
CA PRO A 59 9.54 -13.74 -13.10
C PRO A 59 10.62 -13.07 -12.24
N PRO A 60 10.46 -13.02 -10.90
CA PRO A 60 11.29 -12.17 -10.07
C PRO A 60 12.73 -12.66 -9.99
N SER A 61 13.68 -11.79 -10.34
CA SER A 61 15.12 -11.91 -10.07
C SER A 61 15.40 -12.07 -8.58
N ARG A 62 16.47 -12.81 -8.21
CA ARG A 62 16.84 -13.30 -6.86
C ARG A 62 17.00 -12.28 -5.71
N ASP A 63 16.86 -10.98 -5.92
CA ASP A 63 17.12 -9.95 -4.90
C ASP A 63 15.89 -9.10 -4.56
N TRP A 64 14.85 -9.73 -3.99
CA TRP A 64 13.54 -9.09 -3.80
C TRP A 64 13.10 -9.16 -2.34
N ARG A 65 12.94 -7.99 -1.70
CA ARG A 65 12.24 -7.79 -0.41
C ARG A 65 10.88 -7.13 -0.73
N ARG A 66 9.76 -7.79 -0.43
CA ARG A 66 8.40 -7.34 -0.79
C ARG A 66 7.62 -6.87 0.44
N VAL A 67 6.97 -5.72 0.34
CA VAL A 67 5.87 -5.35 1.23
C VAL A 67 4.62 -6.07 0.72
N TRP A 68 3.88 -6.74 1.60
CA TRP A 68 2.77 -7.60 1.19
C TRP A 68 1.47 -7.17 1.89
N ALA A 69 0.40 -7.04 1.12
CA ALA A 69 -0.89 -6.65 1.68
C ALA A 69 -1.64 -7.89 2.15
N GLY A 70 -1.77 -7.95 3.48
CA GLY A 70 -2.87 -8.60 4.17
C GLY A 70 -4.20 -8.56 3.44
N ARG A 71 -4.63 -9.75 2.99
CA ARG A 71 -6.00 -10.26 2.77
C ARG A 71 -7.12 -9.27 2.37
N ARG A 72 -7.79 -9.62 1.28
CA ARG A 72 -9.23 -9.37 1.08
C ARG A 72 -10.05 -10.66 1.30
N PRO A 73 -11.37 -10.57 1.61
CA PRO A 73 -12.24 -11.73 1.86
C PRO A 73 -12.33 -12.75 0.72
N ASP A 74 -11.90 -12.37 -0.49
CA ASP A 74 -11.90 -13.19 -1.70
C ASP A 74 -10.66 -14.08 -1.83
N GLY A 75 -9.64 -13.92 -0.97
CA GLY A 75 -8.40 -14.70 -1.06
C GLY A 75 -7.30 -14.02 -1.87
N SER A 76 -7.60 -12.88 -2.47
CA SER A 76 -6.60 -12.11 -3.20
C SER A 76 -5.54 -11.50 -2.27
N GLY A 77 -4.32 -11.44 -2.77
CA GLY A 77 -3.19 -10.79 -2.14
C GLY A 77 -2.49 -9.86 -3.11
N SER A 78 -1.89 -8.79 -2.59
CA SER A 78 -1.01 -7.95 -3.41
C SER A 78 0.38 -7.84 -2.77
N SER A 79 1.39 -7.77 -3.62
CA SER A 79 2.74 -7.42 -3.21
C SER A 79 3.13 -6.12 -3.86
N VAL A 80 3.79 -5.24 -3.12
CA VAL A 80 4.30 -3.98 -3.63
C VAL A 80 5.78 -3.83 -3.32
N ARG A 81 6.46 -3.19 -4.26
CA ARG A 81 7.78 -2.62 -4.08
C ARG A 81 7.64 -1.12 -4.31
N ASP A 82 7.80 -0.34 -3.25
CA ASP A 82 7.85 1.11 -3.34
C ASP A 82 8.99 1.60 -2.46
N GLU A 83 10.03 2.12 -3.10
CA GLU A 83 11.27 2.54 -2.43
C GLU A 83 11.29 4.04 -2.14
N ARG A 84 10.33 4.80 -2.68
CA ARG A 84 10.22 6.24 -2.47
C ARG A 84 10.19 6.64 -0.99
N PRO A 85 9.50 5.88 -0.08
CA PRO A 85 9.53 6.20 1.35
C PRO A 85 10.93 6.12 1.99
N HIS A 86 11.90 5.45 1.38
CA HIS A 86 13.31 5.39 1.82
C HIS A 86 14.27 5.96 0.75
N GLY A 87 13.83 6.93 -0.05
CA GLY A 87 14.70 7.63 -0.99
C GLY A 87 15.19 6.80 -2.18
N GLY A 88 14.62 5.61 -2.42
CA GLY A 88 14.98 4.79 -3.58
C GLY A 88 14.42 5.36 -4.89
N VAL A 89 15.19 5.19 -5.96
CA VAL A 89 14.88 5.70 -7.30
C VAL A 89 14.21 4.65 -8.21
N ARG A 90 14.12 3.40 -7.73
CA ARG A 90 13.55 2.31 -8.51
C ARG A 90 12.06 2.57 -8.74
N PRO A 91 11.54 2.38 -9.97
CA PRO A 91 10.12 2.54 -10.24
C PRO A 91 9.28 1.63 -9.32
N PRO A 92 8.18 2.14 -8.73
CA PRO A 92 7.31 1.31 -7.91
C PRO A 92 6.69 0.21 -8.75
N ALA A 93 6.51 -0.96 -8.15
CA ALA A 93 5.87 -2.10 -8.79
C ALA A 93 4.84 -2.72 -7.85
N ALA A 94 3.75 -3.24 -8.43
CA ALA A 94 2.74 -3.99 -7.71
C ALA A 94 2.44 -5.28 -8.48
N VAL A 95 2.27 -6.38 -7.75
CA VAL A 95 1.81 -7.66 -8.27
C VAL A 95 0.55 -8.03 -7.51
N PHE A 96 -0.52 -8.30 -8.23
CA PHE A 96 -1.77 -8.79 -7.67
C PHE A 96 -1.96 -10.25 -8.05
N LEU A 97 -2.22 -11.09 -7.05
CA LEU A 97 -2.48 -12.51 -7.25
C LEU A 97 -3.87 -12.79 -6.67
N ALA A 98 -4.82 -13.05 -7.57
CA ALA A 98 -6.13 -13.52 -7.18
C ALA A 98 -6.05 -15.00 -6.77
N SER A 99 -6.78 -15.36 -5.73
CA SER A 99 -7.03 -16.75 -5.36
C SER A 99 -8.53 -16.94 -5.16
N PRO A 100 -9.05 -18.17 -5.30
CA PRO A 100 -10.47 -18.44 -5.12
C PRO A 100 -10.88 -18.52 -3.64
N ASP A 101 -9.91 -18.70 -2.75
CA ASP A 101 -10.13 -18.77 -1.31
C ASP A 101 -8.96 -18.15 -0.56
N CYS A 102 -9.16 -17.98 0.76
CA CYS A 102 -8.17 -17.40 1.62
C CYS A 102 -7.40 -18.45 2.45
N ARG A 103 -7.15 -19.66 1.95
CA ARG A 103 -6.41 -20.66 2.74
C ARG A 103 -4.92 -20.32 2.81
N GLY A 104 -4.24 -20.74 3.89
CA GLY A 104 -2.80 -20.50 4.07
C GLY A 104 -1.91 -21.17 2.99
N GLU A 105 -2.44 -22.16 2.27
CA GLU A 105 -1.77 -22.78 1.12
C GLU A 105 -1.55 -21.81 -0.05
N ARG A 106 -2.46 -20.83 -0.23
CA ARG A 106 -2.36 -19.83 -1.31
C ARG A 106 -1.11 -18.96 -1.18
N PRO A 107 -0.87 -18.26 -0.05
CA PRO A 107 0.33 -17.48 0.10
C PRO A 107 1.61 -18.33 0.15
N LEU A 108 1.53 -19.58 0.63
CA LEU A 108 2.67 -20.52 0.55
C LEU A 108 3.09 -20.79 -0.90
N ALA A 109 2.13 -21.09 -1.78
CA ALA A 109 2.41 -21.30 -3.20
C ALA A 109 2.91 -20.02 -3.88
N HIS A 110 2.22 -18.89 -3.66
CA HIS A 110 2.57 -17.61 -4.26
C HIS A 110 3.96 -17.11 -3.88
N LEU A 111 4.39 -17.41 -2.65
CA LEU A 111 5.67 -16.97 -2.10
C LEU A 111 6.70 -18.10 -2.06
N ALA A 112 6.49 -19.23 -2.74
CA ALA A 112 7.41 -20.37 -2.71
C ALA A 112 8.87 -19.96 -2.98
N GLY A 113 9.11 -19.14 -4.02
CA GLY A 113 10.44 -18.63 -4.35
C GLY A 113 10.91 -17.39 -3.56
N PHE A 114 10.10 -16.87 -2.63
CA PHE A 114 10.41 -15.63 -1.90
C PHE A 114 11.40 -15.84 -0.76
N GLN A 115 12.29 -14.87 -0.58
CA GLN A 115 13.16 -14.77 0.58
C GLN A 115 13.17 -13.33 1.07
N GLY A 116 13.34 -13.15 2.38
CA GLY A 116 13.47 -11.83 3.00
C GLY A 116 12.27 -11.44 3.86
N VAL A 117 11.99 -10.14 3.91
CA VAL A 117 11.02 -9.56 4.84
C VAL A 117 9.62 -9.58 4.24
N LEU A 118 8.66 -10.16 4.96
CA LEU A 118 7.24 -10.09 4.66
C LEU A 118 6.57 -9.11 5.63
N HIS A 119 6.21 -7.93 5.14
CA HIS A 119 5.47 -6.95 5.93
C HIS A 119 3.97 -7.14 5.75
N ALA A 120 3.23 -7.58 6.78
CA ALA A 120 1.81 -7.96 6.68
C ALA A 120 0.96 -7.62 7.94
N ASP A 121 -0.36 -7.83 7.84
CA ASP A 121 -1.41 -7.51 8.83
C ASP A 121 -1.62 -8.55 9.95
N GLY A 122 -0.70 -9.51 10.08
CA GLY A 122 -0.81 -10.56 11.09
C GLY A 122 -1.91 -11.59 10.80
N TYR A 123 -2.32 -11.75 9.53
CA TYR A 123 -3.20 -12.84 9.12
C TYR A 123 -2.58 -14.23 9.40
N ALA A 124 -3.34 -15.10 10.07
CA ALA A 124 -2.91 -16.41 10.53
C ALA A 124 -2.39 -17.34 9.41
N GLY A 125 -2.87 -17.19 8.17
CA GLY A 125 -2.40 -18.02 7.06
C GLY A 125 -0.96 -17.75 6.62
N PHE A 126 -0.29 -16.72 7.16
CA PHE A 126 1.15 -16.52 6.97
C PHE A 126 2.02 -17.27 7.97
N GLN A 127 1.46 -17.89 9.00
CA GLN A 127 2.26 -18.54 10.04
C GLN A 127 3.28 -19.53 9.45
N ARG A 128 2.84 -20.36 8.50
CA ARG A 128 3.69 -21.33 7.78
C ARG A 128 4.79 -20.68 6.92
N LEU A 129 4.68 -19.40 6.60
CA LEU A 129 5.74 -18.69 5.87
C LEU A 129 6.93 -18.32 6.76
N TYR A 130 6.73 -18.27 8.07
CA TYR A 130 7.77 -17.90 9.04
C TYR A 130 8.45 -19.13 9.66
N GLU A 131 8.02 -20.33 9.29
CA GLU A 131 8.56 -21.60 9.79
C GLU A 131 9.85 -21.98 9.04
N GLY A 132 10.85 -22.48 9.78
CA GLY A 132 12.16 -22.86 9.22
C GLY A 132 12.09 -23.99 8.18
N GLY A 133 11.07 -24.85 8.24
CA GLY A 133 10.85 -25.95 7.30
C GLY A 133 10.29 -25.53 5.93
N ARG A 134 10.06 -24.23 5.69
CA ARG A 134 9.58 -23.73 4.40
C ARG A 134 10.64 -23.90 3.32
N THR A 135 10.25 -24.36 2.13
CA THR A 135 11.13 -24.35 0.95
C THR A 135 11.62 -22.92 0.69
N GLY A 136 12.94 -22.75 0.61
CA GLY A 136 13.57 -21.42 0.48
C GLY A 136 13.82 -20.69 1.81
N GLY A 137 13.53 -21.32 2.95
CA GLY A 137 13.77 -20.79 4.30
C GLY A 137 12.60 -19.96 4.86
N ALA A 138 12.64 -19.76 6.18
CA ALA A 138 11.70 -18.91 6.89
C ALA A 138 11.78 -17.45 6.40
N LEU A 139 10.62 -16.86 6.13
CA LEU A 139 10.54 -15.41 5.90
C LEU A 139 10.70 -14.66 7.22
N ILE A 140 11.16 -13.41 7.11
CA ILE A 140 11.30 -12.51 8.24
C ILE A 140 10.00 -11.70 8.36
N GLU A 141 9.23 -11.91 9.43
CA GLU A 141 7.99 -11.17 9.65
C GLU A 141 8.25 -9.68 9.97
N ALA A 142 7.51 -8.77 9.35
CA ALA A 142 7.34 -7.40 9.83
C ALA A 142 5.84 -7.13 10.01
N ALA A 143 5.45 -6.63 11.18
CA ALA A 143 4.04 -6.43 11.51
C ALA A 143 3.63 -4.97 11.28
N CYS A 144 2.39 -4.77 10.86
CA CYS A 144 1.83 -3.47 10.54
C CYS A 144 1.26 -2.74 11.77
N TRP A 145 1.80 -1.57 12.10
CA TRP A 145 1.32 -0.73 13.20
C TRP A 145 -0.08 -0.15 12.95
N ALA A 146 -0.53 -0.02 11.70
CA ALA A 146 -1.88 0.45 11.41
C ALA A 146 -2.95 -0.50 11.95
N HIS A 147 -2.72 -1.81 11.91
CA HIS A 147 -3.64 -2.82 12.47
C HIS A 147 -3.66 -2.80 13.99
N THR A 148 -2.49 -2.65 14.62
CA THR A 148 -2.39 -2.44 16.06
C THR A 148 -3.17 -1.19 16.47
N ARG A 149 -2.95 -0.06 15.78
CA ARG A 149 -3.65 1.21 16.02
C ARG A 149 -5.17 1.05 15.87
N ARG A 150 -5.63 0.36 14.82
CA ARG A 150 -7.06 0.16 14.55
C ARG A 150 -7.77 -0.55 15.70
N LYS A 151 -7.15 -1.54 16.33
CA LYS A 151 -7.73 -2.25 17.47
C LYS A 151 -7.96 -1.33 18.68
N PHE A 152 -7.02 -0.45 18.98
CA PHE A 152 -7.21 0.56 20.03
C PHE A 152 -8.25 1.60 19.63
N PHE A 153 -8.28 2.00 18.36
CA PHE A 153 -9.30 2.91 17.84
C PHE A 153 -10.71 2.35 18.00
N ASP A 154 -10.94 1.10 17.59
CA ASP A 154 -12.26 0.47 17.68
C ASP A 154 -12.74 0.38 19.15
N VAL A 155 -11.82 0.09 20.08
CA VAL A 155 -12.12 0.10 21.53
C VAL A 155 -12.46 1.52 22.00
N HIS A 156 -11.64 2.51 21.66
CA HIS A 156 -11.84 3.89 22.09
C HIS A 156 -13.16 4.46 21.54
N ALA A 157 -13.44 4.25 20.25
CA ALA A 157 -14.67 4.69 19.61
C ALA A 157 -15.92 4.04 20.23
N LYS A 158 -15.83 2.78 20.66
CA LYS A 158 -16.96 2.04 21.28
C LYS A 158 -17.18 2.39 22.74
N THR A 159 -16.13 2.71 23.50
CA THR A 159 -16.18 2.74 24.97
C THR A 159 -15.73 4.06 25.61
N GLY A 160 -15.09 4.95 24.85
CA GLY A 160 -14.44 6.14 25.40
C GLY A 160 -13.23 5.84 26.29
N SER A 161 -12.69 4.61 26.27
CA SER A 161 -11.60 4.19 27.15
C SER A 161 -10.40 5.13 27.07
N ALA A 162 -10.04 5.75 28.20
CA ALA A 162 -8.87 6.62 28.34
C ALA A 162 -7.56 5.86 28.07
N ILE A 163 -7.48 4.59 28.49
CA ILE A 163 -6.31 3.72 28.23
C ILE A 163 -6.14 3.48 26.72
N ALA A 164 -7.24 3.25 25.99
CA ALA A 164 -7.19 3.11 24.54
C ALA A 164 -6.77 4.43 23.87
N GLY A 165 -7.24 5.58 24.38
CA GLY A 165 -6.82 6.91 23.95
C GLY A 165 -5.31 7.14 24.13
N GLU A 166 -4.79 6.84 25.32
CA GLU A 166 -3.35 6.93 25.64
C GLU A 166 -2.51 6.08 24.67
N ALA A 167 -2.96 4.84 24.38
CA ALA A 167 -2.28 3.98 23.42
C ALA A 167 -2.27 4.57 22.01
N LEU A 168 -3.37 5.20 21.56
CA LEU A 168 -3.45 5.86 20.26
C LEU A 168 -2.53 7.06 20.15
N GLU A 169 -2.41 7.87 21.21
CA GLU A 169 -1.49 9.01 21.28
C GLU A 169 -0.03 8.56 21.17
N ARG A 170 0.35 7.53 21.94
CA ARG A 170 1.71 6.95 21.91
C ARG A 170 2.05 6.37 20.54
N ILE A 171 1.12 5.63 19.92
CA ILE A 171 1.30 5.15 18.54
C ILE A 171 1.39 6.33 17.57
N GLY A 172 0.59 7.39 17.79
CA GLY A 172 0.63 8.62 17.00
C GLY A 172 2.00 9.30 17.01
N ALA A 173 2.70 9.27 18.14
CA ALA A 173 4.06 9.78 18.26
C ALA A 173 5.06 9.01 17.37
N LEU A 174 4.91 7.69 17.22
CA LEU A 174 5.73 6.90 16.27
C LEU A 174 5.50 7.38 14.82
N TYR A 175 4.25 7.63 14.45
CA TYR A 175 3.93 8.17 13.12
C TYR A 175 4.43 9.61 12.93
N ALA A 176 4.57 10.40 13.99
CA ALA A 176 5.19 11.72 13.91
C ALA A 176 6.66 11.61 13.50
N VAL A 177 7.41 10.70 14.12
CA VAL A 177 8.80 10.41 13.73
C VAL A 177 8.88 9.95 12.27
N GLU A 178 8.00 9.04 11.83
CA GLU A 178 8.01 8.58 10.44
C GLU A 178 7.77 9.67 9.41
N ARG A 179 6.95 10.68 9.73
CA ARG A 179 6.72 11.82 8.82
C ARG A 179 8.00 12.64 8.63
N GLU A 180 8.80 12.78 9.67
CA GLU A 180 10.05 13.55 9.62
C GLU A 180 11.17 12.82 8.85
N ILE A 181 11.17 11.49 8.88
CA ILE A 181 12.19 10.68 8.19
C ILE A 181 11.76 10.19 6.80
N ALA A 182 10.57 10.59 6.35
CA ALA A 182 10.04 10.18 5.05
C ALA A 182 10.97 10.64 3.91
N GLY A 183 11.34 9.70 3.02
CA GLY A 183 12.22 9.98 1.89
C GLY A 183 13.72 10.03 2.21
N GLN A 184 14.09 9.93 3.49
CA GLN A 184 15.50 9.75 3.88
C GLN A 184 16.02 8.37 3.45
N PRO A 185 17.32 8.23 3.17
CA PRO A 185 17.89 6.97 2.74
C PRO A 185 17.80 5.90 3.84
N PRO A 186 17.84 4.60 3.48
CA PRO A 186 17.54 3.50 4.39
C PRO A 186 18.57 3.28 5.52
N ASP A 187 19.71 3.94 5.46
CA ASP A 187 20.77 3.97 6.48
C ASP A 187 20.54 5.06 7.53
N GLU A 188 19.95 6.19 7.16
CA GLU A 188 19.61 7.29 8.08
C GLU A 188 18.36 7.00 8.94
N ARG A 189 17.37 6.31 8.35
CA ARG A 189 16.11 6.02 9.03
C ARG A 189 16.27 5.20 10.31
N PRO A 190 17.08 4.10 10.35
CA PRO A 190 17.32 3.34 11.59
C PRO A 190 17.93 4.20 12.68
N ARG A 191 18.92 5.05 12.37
CA ARG A 191 19.55 5.94 13.37
C ARG A 191 18.50 6.80 14.09
N ARG A 192 17.68 7.51 13.31
CA ARG A 192 16.58 8.34 13.83
C ARG A 192 15.56 7.53 14.63
N ARG A 193 15.25 6.31 14.19
CA ARG A 193 14.29 5.42 14.87
C ARG A 193 14.83 4.90 16.19
N GLN A 194 16.11 4.55 16.28
CA GLN A 194 16.73 4.14 17.54
C GLN A 194 16.73 5.29 18.55
N ASP A 195 17.02 6.52 18.12
CA ASP A 195 17.06 7.68 19.01
C ASP A 195 15.66 8.11 19.48
N ARG A 196 14.65 8.02 18.61
CA ARG A 196 13.33 8.64 18.84
C ARG A 196 12.18 7.64 18.95
N SER A 197 12.06 6.71 18.01
CA SER A 197 10.93 5.78 17.96
C SER A 197 11.07 4.65 18.98
N ARG A 198 12.29 4.15 19.22
CA ARG A 198 12.55 3.02 20.11
C ARG A 198 12.18 3.35 21.57
N PRO A 199 12.58 4.49 22.17
CA PRO A 199 12.16 4.85 23.51
C PRO A 199 10.64 4.99 23.65
N LEU A 200 9.97 5.58 22.64
CA LEU A 200 8.51 5.72 22.63
C LEU A 200 7.80 4.37 22.63
N ALA A 201 8.29 3.43 21.81
CA ALA A 201 7.76 2.08 21.74
C ALA A 201 8.01 1.31 23.04
N ASP A 202 9.21 1.40 23.63
CA ASP A 202 9.55 0.70 24.85
C ASP A 202 8.68 1.17 26.04
N VAL A 203 8.38 2.47 26.14
CA VAL A 203 7.42 3.00 27.12
C VAL A 203 6.01 2.47 26.88
N LEU A 204 5.55 2.44 25.63
CA LEU A 204 4.23 1.87 25.29
C LEU A 204 4.14 0.39 25.66
N ARG A 205 5.21 -0.39 25.43
CA ARG A 205 5.27 -1.80 25.82
C ARG A 205 5.23 -1.99 27.33
N ALA A 206 6.08 -1.29 28.07
CA ALA A 206 6.10 -1.39 29.53
C ALA A 206 4.73 -1.05 30.13
N ARG A 207 4.07 -0.01 29.58
CA ARG A 207 2.70 0.37 29.96
C ARG A 207 1.70 -0.75 29.67
N ALA A 208 1.77 -1.37 28.49
CA ALA A 208 0.90 -2.47 28.12
C ALA A 208 1.09 -3.71 29.00
N GLU A 209 2.34 -4.07 29.33
CA GLU A 209 2.67 -5.19 30.21
C GLU A 209 2.18 -4.95 31.65
N THR A 210 2.16 -3.70 32.10
CA THR A 210 1.60 -3.32 33.42
C THR A 210 0.07 -3.40 33.44
N ILE A 211 -0.60 -2.91 32.40
CA ILE A 211 -2.07 -2.81 32.36
C ILE A 211 -2.72 -4.18 32.09
N LEU A 212 -2.15 -4.97 31.18
CA LEU A 212 -2.82 -6.17 30.67
C LEU A 212 -3.28 -7.16 31.76
N PRO A 213 -2.49 -7.46 32.81
CA PRO A 213 -2.92 -8.34 33.91
C PRO A 213 -4.11 -7.81 34.73
N GLN A 214 -4.35 -6.50 34.68
CA GLN A 214 -5.42 -5.82 35.43
C GLN A 214 -6.74 -5.79 34.65
N LEU A 215 -6.72 -6.14 33.37
CA LEU A 215 -7.90 -6.14 32.53
C LEU A 215 -8.63 -7.48 32.59
N SER A 216 -9.95 -7.42 32.49
CA SER A 216 -10.75 -8.62 32.24
C SER A 216 -10.28 -9.31 30.96
N GLY A 217 -9.92 -10.58 31.08
CA GLY A 217 -9.41 -11.43 30.00
C GLY A 217 -10.19 -11.30 28.68
N PRO A 218 -11.53 -11.45 28.65
CA PRO A 218 -12.34 -11.36 27.43
C PRO A 218 -12.56 -9.95 26.87
N SER A 219 -12.13 -8.89 27.57
CA SER A 219 -12.36 -7.51 27.11
C SER A 219 -11.68 -7.20 25.77
N ASP A 220 -12.32 -6.35 24.95
CA ASP A 220 -11.78 -5.94 23.66
C ASP A 220 -10.45 -5.17 23.82
N LEU A 221 -10.29 -4.42 24.92
CA LEU A 221 -9.03 -3.77 25.28
C LEU A 221 -7.91 -4.79 25.58
N ALA A 222 -8.18 -5.84 26.35
CA ALA A 222 -7.21 -6.89 26.61
C ALA A 222 -6.82 -7.64 25.31
N LYS A 223 -7.77 -7.86 24.39
CA LYS A 223 -7.49 -8.42 23.06
C LYS A 223 -6.57 -7.50 22.24
N ALA A 224 -6.76 -6.18 22.29
CA ALA A 224 -5.91 -5.21 21.59
C ALA A 224 -4.47 -5.25 22.12
N PHE A 225 -4.28 -5.25 23.44
CA PHE A 225 -2.96 -5.36 24.06
C PHE A 225 -2.28 -6.71 23.77
N ARG A 226 -3.01 -7.84 23.88
CA ARG A 226 -2.46 -9.16 23.53
C ARG A 226 -2.03 -9.24 22.07
N TYR A 227 -2.80 -8.64 21.15
CA TYR A 227 -2.41 -8.58 19.75
C TYR A 227 -1.11 -7.78 19.55
N MET A 228 -0.97 -6.64 20.21
CA MET A 228 0.24 -5.82 20.15
C MET A 228 1.46 -6.56 20.72
N LEU A 229 1.34 -7.09 21.94
CA LEU A 229 2.46 -7.72 22.66
C LEU A 229 2.92 -9.03 21.99
N SER A 230 2.00 -9.87 21.54
CA SER A 230 2.36 -11.12 20.83
C SER A 230 3.11 -10.88 19.52
N ARG A 231 3.04 -9.66 18.96
CA ARG A 231 3.69 -9.26 17.71
C ARG A 231 4.85 -8.28 17.91
N TRP A 232 5.25 -8.02 19.15
CA TRP A 232 6.20 -6.94 19.46
C TRP A 232 7.52 -7.04 18.67
N ARG A 233 8.10 -8.24 18.59
CA ARG A 233 9.33 -8.50 17.80
C ARG A 233 9.17 -8.20 16.30
N ALA A 234 7.98 -8.37 15.75
CA ALA A 234 7.70 -8.07 14.35
C ALA A 234 7.34 -6.58 14.14
N LEU A 235 6.67 -5.95 15.09
CA LEU A 235 6.32 -4.53 15.07
C LEU A 235 7.56 -3.63 15.20
N THR A 236 8.55 -4.04 15.98
CA THR A 236 9.76 -3.24 16.25
C THR A 236 10.87 -3.44 15.23
N ARG A 237 10.77 -4.43 14.33
CA ARG A 237 11.77 -4.69 13.27
C ARG A 237 12.00 -3.50 12.36
N VAL A 238 10.98 -2.67 12.17
CA VAL A 238 11.06 -1.41 11.44
C VAL A 238 12.13 -0.46 12.01
N PHE A 239 12.45 -0.55 13.30
CA PHE A 239 13.48 0.30 13.92
C PHE A 239 14.89 -0.08 13.51
N ASP A 240 15.10 -1.33 13.07
CA ASP A 240 16.40 -1.86 12.70
C ASP A 240 16.64 -1.85 11.18
N ASP A 241 15.59 -1.75 10.36
CA ASP A 241 15.68 -1.74 8.89
C ASP A 241 14.94 -0.53 8.28
N GLY A 242 15.70 0.42 7.72
CA GLY A 242 15.19 1.66 7.13
C GLY A 242 14.37 1.47 5.86
N ARG A 243 14.40 0.27 5.27
CA ARG A 243 13.60 -0.07 4.08
C ARG A 243 12.16 -0.41 4.46
N ILE A 244 11.93 -0.79 5.72
CA ILE A 244 10.61 -1.13 6.25
C ILE A 244 9.90 0.17 6.68
N GLY A 245 8.62 0.32 6.32
CA GLY A 245 7.73 1.36 6.86
C GLY A 245 6.97 0.87 8.10
N LEU A 246 6.32 1.76 8.85
CA LEU A 246 5.49 1.35 9.99
C LEU A 246 4.25 0.53 9.58
N ASP A 247 3.78 0.69 8.34
CA ASP A 247 2.57 0.04 7.86
C ASP A 247 2.74 -0.59 6.47
N ASN A 248 1.85 -1.54 6.16
CA ASN A 248 1.72 -2.16 4.85
C ASN A 248 0.61 -1.50 4.01
N ASN A 249 0.16 -0.28 4.38
CA ASN A 249 -0.93 0.43 3.70
C ASN A 249 -0.68 0.63 2.19
N PRO A 250 0.56 0.83 1.69
CA PRO A 250 0.81 0.87 0.24
C PRO A 250 0.33 -0.40 -0.46
N ALA A 251 0.53 -1.55 0.18
CA ALA A 251 0.10 -2.82 -0.35
C ALA A 251 -1.42 -2.94 -0.26
N GLU A 252 -2.06 -2.52 0.84
CA GLU A 252 -3.52 -2.59 0.96
C GLU A 252 -4.23 -1.72 -0.07
N ARG A 253 -3.69 -0.52 -0.33
CA ARG A 253 -4.17 0.35 -1.40
C ARG A 253 -4.00 -0.30 -2.76
N ALA A 254 -2.85 -0.92 -3.04
CA ALA A 254 -2.64 -1.62 -4.30
C ALA A 254 -3.63 -2.78 -4.48
N ALA A 255 -3.86 -3.59 -3.44
CA ALA A 255 -4.88 -4.63 -3.46
C ALA A 255 -6.26 -4.04 -3.76
N ALA A 256 -6.60 -2.90 -3.15
CA ALA A 256 -7.87 -2.23 -3.39
C ALA A 256 -8.10 -1.83 -4.84
N PHE A 257 -7.12 -1.17 -5.44
CA PHE A 257 -7.21 -0.77 -6.85
C PHE A 257 -7.19 -1.97 -7.78
N SER A 258 -6.36 -2.98 -7.52
CA SER A 258 -6.31 -4.19 -8.34
C SER A 258 -7.63 -4.95 -8.33
N THR A 259 -8.28 -5.14 -7.17
CA THR A 259 -9.60 -5.78 -7.12
C THR A 259 -10.62 -5.01 -7.96
N LEU A 260 -10.66 -3.68 -7.89
CA LEU A 260 -11.58 -2.86 -8.68
C LEU A 260 -11.33 -3.00 -10.19
N ILE A 261 -10.06 -2.98 -10.59
CA ILE A 261 -9.64 -3.15 -11.98
C ILE A 261 -10.04 -4.53 -12.50
N GLU A 262 -9.71 -5.60 -11.78
CA GLU A 262 -10.04 -6.96 -12.19
C GLU A 262 -11.55 -7.20 -12.19
N THR A 263 -12.30 -6.63 -11.24
CA THR A 263 -13.77 -6.66 -11.26
C THR A 263 -14.32 -5.97 -12.51
N ALA A 264 -13.82 -4.79 -12.88
CA ALA A 264 -14.25 -4.10 -14.09
C ALA A 264 -14.00 -4.96 -15.34
N LYS A 265 -12.80 -5.53 -15.47
CA LYS A 265 -12.43 -6.42 -16.59
C LYS A 265 -13.33 -7.64 -16.67
N LEU A 266 -13.56 -8.34 -15.55
CA LEU A 266 -14.44 -9.51 -15.49
C LEU A 266 -15.89 -9.18 -15.88
N ASN A 267 -16.33 -7.94 -15.70
CA ASN A 267 -17.65 -7.46 -16.09
C ASN A 267 -17.67 -6.81 -17.49
N GLY A 268 -16.59 -6.92 -18.28
CA GLY A 268 -16.49 -6.33 -19.62
C GLY A 268 -16.51 -4.80 -19.62
N ARG A 269 -16.05 -4.16 -18.54
CA ARG A 269 -16.02 -2.70 -18.38
C ARG A 269 -14.61 -2.15 -18.55
N ASP A 270 -14.53 -0.96 -19.11
CA ASP A 270 -13.26 -0.22 -19.15
C ASP A 270 -12.82 0.12 -17.72
N ALA A 271 -11.60 -0.27 -17.37
CA ALA A 271 -11.07 -0.11 -16.02
C ALA A 271 -10.83 1.36 -15.67
N GLU A 272 -10.41 2.21 -16.61
CA GLU A 272 -10.19 3.63 -16.38
C GLU A 272 -11.52 4.34 -16.08
N VAL A 273 -12.54 4.05 -16.89
CA VAL A 273 -13.89 4.60 -16.70
C VAL A 273 -14.47 4.14 -15.37
N SER A 274 -14.34 2.85 -15.05
CA SER A 274 -14.85 2.29 -13.80
C SER A 274 -14.15 2.90 -12.58
N LEU A 275 -12.82 3.05 -12.63
CA LEU A 275 -12.06 3.69 -11.55
C LEU A 275 -12.42 5.16 -11.39
N ARG A 276 -12.57 5.91 -12.49
CA ARG A 276 -12.99 7.31 -12.44
C ARG A 276 -14.36 7.45 -11.78
N ASP A 277 -15.31 6.60 -12.15
CA ASP A 277 -16.67 6.60 -11.58
C ASP A 277 -16.68 6.26 -10.08
N VAL A 278 -15.87 5.29 -9.66
CA VAL A 278 -15.70 4.97 -8.24
C VAL A 278 -15.11 6.16 -7.49
N LEU A 279 -14.03 6.75 -8.01
CA LEU A 279 -13.33 7.85 -7.36
C LEU A 279 -14.16 9.13 -7.26
N THR A 280 -15.06 9.41 -8.21
CA THR A 280 -15.95 10.58 -8.14
C THR A 280 -17.08 10.41 -7.13
N ARG A 281 -17.44 9.17 -6.77
CA ARG A 281 -18.58 8.90 -5.88
C ARG A 281 -18.16 8.49 -4.47
N ILE A 282 -16.96 7.93 -4.29
CA ILE A 282 -16.56 7.26 -3.04
C ILE A 282 -16.66 8.12 -1.77
N ALA A 283 -16.45 9.44 -1.87
CA ALA A 283 -16.53 10.34 -0.72
C ALA A 283 -17.96 10.45 -0.16
N ASP A 284 -18.96 10.45 -1.03
CA ASP A 284 -20.36 10.69 -0.68
C ASP A 284 -21.21 9.41 -0.79
N HIS A 285 -20.62 8.29 -1.20
CA HIS A 285 -21.34 7.05 -1.41
C HIS A 285 -21.51 6.30 -0.09
N PRO A 286 -22.75 6.15 0.43
CA PRO A 286 -22.95 5.51 1.71
C PRO A 286 -22.62 4.02 1.63
N ALA A 287 -21.89 3.49 2.62
CA ALA A 287 -21.41 2.11 2.66
C ALA A 287 -22.51 1.05 2.44
N ARG A 288 -23.75 1.33 2.85
CA ARG A 288 -24.91 0.44 2.64
C ARG A 288 -25.35 0.30 1.16
N ARG A 289 -24.88 1.17 0.26
CA ARG A 289 -25.23 1.19 -1.18
C ARG A 289 -24.08 0.77 -2.09
N LEU A 290 -23.05 0.10 -1.57
CA LEU A 290 -21.87 -0.28 -2.36
C LEU A 290 -22.19 -1.03 -3.67
N GLY A 291 -23.26 -1.84 -3.71
CA GLY A 291 -23.71 -2.54 -4.92
C GLY A 291 -24.11 -1.63 -6.09
N ASP A 292 -24.50 -0.38 -5.81
CA ASP A 292 -24.90 0.58 -6.85
C ASP A 292 -23.70 1.19 -7.57
N SER A 293 -22.54 1.24 -6.91
CA SER A 293 -21.29 1.73 -7.53
C SER A 293 -20.82 0.82 -8.67
N ILE A 294 -21.19 -0.45 -8.66
CA ILE A 294 -20.86 -1.41 -9.72
C ILE A 294 -21.87 -1.31 -10.87
N ARG A 295 -23.03 -0.68 -10.72
CA ARG A 295 -24.06 -0.64 -11.78
C ARG A 295 -23.97 0.57 -12.71
N GLY A 296 -23.40 1.68 -12.27
CA GLY A 296 -23.47 2.98 -12.97
C GLY A 296 -22.48 3.27 -14.11
N ALA A 297 -21.45 2.45 -14.33
CA ALA A 297 -20.50 2.65 -15.44
C ALA A 297 -20.96 1.83 -16.68
N GLY A 298 -21.35 2.52 -17.75
CA GLY A 298 -21.92 1.91 -18.95
C GLY A 298 -21.15 0.68 -19.46
N ARG A 299 -21.88 -0.34 -19.90
CA ARG A 299 -21.29 -1.50 -20.60
C ARG A 299 -20.56 -0.97 -21.82
N SER A 300 -19.27 -1.28 -21.96
CA SER A 300 -18.53 -0.98 -23.18
C SER A 300 -19.12 -1.84 -24.29
N SER A 301 -19.74 -1.21 -25.29
CA SER A 301 -20.12 -1.85 -26.54
C SER A 301 -18.85 -2.16 -27.35
N ILE A 302 -18.17 -3.26 -27.00
CA ILE A 302 -17.17 -3.86 -27.88
C ILE A 302 -17.94 -4.77 -28.84
N PRO A 303 -17.99 -4.51 -30.15
CA PRO A 303 -18.66 -5.40 -31.09
C PRO A 303 -17.90 -6.74 -31.17
N PRO A 304 -18.59 -7.87 -31.33
CA PRO A 304 -17.95 -9.17 -31.50
C PRO A 304 -17.11 -9.18 -32.79
N ARG A 305 -15.98 -9.89 -32.74
CA ARG A 305 -15.18 -10.22 -33.93
C ARG A 305 -15.84 -11.33 -34.72
#